data_AF-A0A388TEP1-F1
#
_entry.id   AF-A0A388TEP1-F1
#
_cell.length_a   1.000
_cell.length_b   1.000
_cell.length_c   1.000
_cell.angle_alpha   90.00
_cell.angle_beta   90.00
_cell.angle_gamma   90.00
#
_symmetry.space_group_name_H-M   'P 1'
#
loop_
_entity.id
_entity.type
_entity.pdbx_description
1 polymer ?
#
loop_
_entity_poly.entity_id
_entity_poly.type
_entity_poly.pdbx_seq_one_letter_code
_entity_poly.pdbx_strand_id
1 'polypeptide(L)'
;MDIRAALKSGKPLIFDGAMGTVLMQNGYENVLADKLNVERPEIIAQIHREYALAGADIVETNTFNSSLSKLRELGLANRLEEFNQAAVRNARASGARFVAG
;
A
#
# COMPACT_ATOMS: atom_id res chain seq x y z
N MET A 1 -8.56 18.16 -6.99
CA MET A 1 -7.28 18.89 -6.86
C MET A 1 -6.16 17.89 -7.03
N ASP A 2 -5.16 18.15 -7.87
CA ASP A 2 -4.00 17.26 -8.03
C ASP A 2 -2.95 17.44 -6.92
N ILE A 3 -1.93 16.58 -6.89
CA ILE A 3 -0.87 16.62 -5.88
C ILE A 3 -0.02 17.91 -5.97
N ARG A 4 0.19 18.46 -7.18
CA ARG A 4 1.00 19.66 -7.39
C ARG A 4 0.33 20.88 -6.76
N ALA A 5 -0.98 21.02 -6.93
CA ALA A 5 -1.77 22.06 -6.31
C ALA A 5 -1.82 21.90 -4.78
N ALA A 6 -1.93 20.66 -4.28
CA ALA A 6 -1.89 20.40 -2.85
C ALA A 6 -0.54 20.82 -2.23
N LEU A 7 0.59 20.48 -2.85
CA LEU A 7 1.92 20.87 -2.39
C LEU A 7 2.13 22.39 -2.44
N LYS A 8 1.67 23.07 -3.51
CA LYS A 8 1.76 24.54 -3.63
C LYS A 8 0.92 25.30 -2.60
N SER A 9 -0.04 24.65 -1.94
CA SER A 9 -0.86 25.29 -0.91
C SER A 9 -0.10 25.65 0.37
N GLY A 10 1.12 25.11 0.55
CA GLY A 10 1.94 25.32 1.74
C GLY A 10 1.49 24.52 2.97
N LYS A 11 0.40 23.75 2.87
CA LYS A 11 -0.03 22.83 3.92
C LYS A 11 0.79 21.53 3.83
N PRO A 12 1.33 21.03 4.95
CA PRO A 12 1.94 19.70 4.99
C PRO A 12 0.94 18.63 4.54
N LEU A 13 1.44 17.61 3.84
CA LEU A 13 0.69 16.39 3.54
C LEU A 13 1.26 15.26 4.38
N ILE A 14 0.39 14.49 5.01
CA ILE A 14 0.78 13.41 5.92
C ILE A 14 0.70 12.07 5.18
N PHE A 15 1.80 11.33 5.21
CA PHE A 15 1.85 9.94 4.75
C PHE A 15 1.36 8.98 5.84
N ASP A 16 1.02 7.77 5.44
CA ASP A 16 0.62 6.69 6.33
C ASP A 16 1.80 6.08 7.11
N GLY A 17 1.49 5.10 7.96
CA GLY A 17 2.47 4.38 8.77
C GLY A 17 2.88 3.05 8.15
N ALA A 18 3.57 2.22 8.95
CA ALA A 18 4.12 0.96 8.49
C ALA A 18 3.05 -0.13 8.22
N MET A 19 2.93 -0.59 6.97
CA MET A 19 2.11 -1.74 6.59
C MET A 19 2.58 -3.05 7.24
N GLY A 20 3.88 -3.37 7.14
CA GLY A 20 4.43 -4.64 7.63
C GLY A 20 4.27 -4.83 9.15
N THR A 21 4.49 -3.79 9.94
CA THR A 21 4.34 -3.84 11.41
C THR A 21 2.89 -4.08 11.82
N VAL A 22 1.93 -3.42 11.17
CA VAL A 22 0.51 -3.63 11.43
C VAL A 22 0.08 -5.04 11.02
N LEU A 23 0.58 -5.56 9.89
CA LEU A 23 0.33 -6.94 9.49
C LEU A 23 0.82 -7.94 10.54
N MET A 24 2.03 -7.75 11.09
CA MET A 24 2.54 -8.60 12.18
C MET A 24 1.64 -8.57 13.42
N GLN A 25 1.16 -7.38 13.81
CA GLN A 25 0.21 -7.22 14.93
C GLN A 25 -1.14 -7.93 14.68
N ASN A 26 -1.49 -8.16 13.41
CA ASN A 26 -2.69 -8.87 12.99
C ASN A 26 -2.43 -10.36 12.67
N GLY A 27 -1.29 -10.91 13.11
CA GLY A 27 -0.98 -12.34 12.99
C GLY A 27 -0.32 -12.77 11.67
N TYR A 28 0.07 -11.83 10.82
CA TYR A 28 0.77 -12.09 9.56
C TYR A 28 2.30 -12.02 9.74
N GLU A 29 2.84 -12.92 10.55
CA GLU A 29 4.27 -13.02 10.81
C GLU A 29 5.01 -13.78 9.70
N ASN A 30 6.21 -13.31 9.32
CA ASN A 30 7.09 -13.97 8.34
C ASN A 30 6.46 -14.23 6.96
N VAL A 31 5.46 -13.42 6.57
CA VAL A 31 4.84 -13.48 5.23
C VAL A 31 5.37 -12.41 4.30
N LEU A 32 5.36 -12.68 2.99
CA LEU A 32 5.57 -11.66 1.97
C LEU A 32 4.32 -10.77 1.89
N ALA A 33 4.39 -9.56 2.46
CA ALA A 33 3.27 -8.63 2.53
C ALA A 33 2.63 -8.36 1.15
N ASP A 34 3.43 -8.22 0.10
CA ASP A 34 2.99 -8.00 -1.29
C ASP A 34 2.02 -9.08 -1.79
N LYS A 35 2.15 -10.33 -1.30
CA LYS A 35 1.28 -11.45 -1.67
C LYS A 35 -0.13 -11.29 -1.11
N LEU A 36 -0.26 -10.65 0.05
CA LEU A 36 -1.54 -10.41 0.71
C LEU A 36 -2.43 -9.45 -0.08
N ASN A 37 -1.87 -8.64 -0.99
CA ASN A 37 -2.69 -7.84 -1.90
C ASN A 37 -3.69 -8.69 -2.68
N VAL A 38 -3.34 -9.93 -2.99
CA VAL A 38 -4.18 -10.89 -3.72
C VAL A 38 -4.84 -11.88 -2.75
N GLU A 39 -4.10 -12.40 -1.78
CA GLU A 39 -4.59 -13.50 -0.94
C GLU A 39 -5.52 -13.05 0.18
N ARG A 40 -5.34 -11.82 0.68
CA ARG A 40 -6.12 -11.22 1.76
C ARG A 40 -6.34 -9.72 1.46
N PRO A 41 -6.97 -9.36 0.33
CA PRO A 41 -7.15 -7.97 -0.06
C PRO A 41 -7.92 -7.16 1.00
N GLU A 42 -8.80 -7.81 1.75
CA GLU A 42 -9.60 -7.21 2.81
C GLU A 42 -8.75 -6.61 3.94
N ILE A 43 -7.71 -7.30 4.43
CA ILE A 43 -6.87 -6.75 5.50
C ILE A 43 -6.01 -5.59 4.99
N ILE A 44 -5.52 -5.67 3.74
CA ILE A 44 -4.73 -4.59 3.15
C ILE A 44 -5.58 -3.33 2.95
N ALA A 45 -6.77 -3.49 2.37
CA ALA A 45 -7.71 -2.38 2.19
C ALA A 45 -8.15 -1.78 3.55
N GLN A 46 -8.36 -2.63 4.56
CA GLN A 46 -8.69 -2.18 5.92
C GLN A 46 -7.55 -1.34 6.52
N ILE A 47 -6.30 -1.79 6.46
CA ILE A 47 -5.16 -1.05 7.02
C ILE A 47 -5.00 0.32 6.34
N HIS A 48 -5.08 0.40 5.00
CA HIS A 48 -5.03 1.70 4.32
C HIS A 48 -6.19 2.61 4.74
N ARG A 49 -7.40 2.05 4.89
CA ARG A 49 -8.57 2.80 5.35
C ARG A 49 -8.39 3.32 6.76
N GLU A 50 -7.82 2.53 7.66
CA GLU A 50 -7.51 2.94 9.03
C GLU A 50 -6.52 4.11 9.05
N TYR A 51 -5.48 4.09 8.20
CA TYR A 51 -4.57 5.24 8.06
C TYR A 51 -5.26 6.49 7.49
N ALA A 52 -6.10 6.33 6.48
CA ALA A 52 -6.87 7.45 5.94
C ALA A 52 -7.80 8.06 7.00
N LEU A 53 -8.48 7.22 7.80
CA LEU A 53 -9.33 7.66 8.92
C LEU A 53 -8.53 8.32 10.06
N ALA A 54 -7.29 7.89 10.29
CA ALA A 54 -6.38 8.49 11.26
C ALA A 54 -5.82 9.86 10.80
N GLY A 55 -6.05 10.25 9.55
CA GLY A 55 -5.68 11.56 9.00
C GLY A 55 -4.55 11.55 7.97
N ALA A 56 -4.16 10.38 7.45
CA ALA A 56 -3.23 10.33 6.32
C ALA A 56 -3.86 10.95 5.07
N ASP A 57 -3.18 11.92 4.47
CA ASP A 57 -3.53 12.46 3.16
C ASP A 57 -3.15 11.50 2.03
N ILE A 58 -2.04 10.77 2.24
CA ILE A 58 -1.41 9.90 1.25
C ILE A 58 -1.22 8.52 1.87
N VAL A 59 -1.63 7.48 1.14
CA VAL A 59 -1.29 6.10 1.47
C VAL A 59 -0.32 5.54 0.44
N GLU A 60 0.65 4.76 0.88
CA GLU A 60 1.57 4.02 0.00
C GLU A 60 0.97 2.67 -0.38
N THR A 61 1.09 2.24 -1.63
CA THR A 61 0.69 0.87 -1.98
C THR A 61 1.58 -0.15 -1.28
N ASN A 62 1.01 -1.31 -0.93
CA ASN A 62 1.75 -2.43 -0.38
C ASN A 62 2.59 -3.15 -1.46
N THR A 63 3.60 -2.48 -2.00
CA THR A 63 4.40 -2.90 -3.19
C THR A 63 5.90 -2.95 -2.92
N PHE A 64 6.33 -2.92 -1.65
CA PHE A 64 7.74 -2.81 -1.27
C PHE A 64 8.65 -3.86 -1.96
N ASN A 65 8.18 -5.09 -2.14
CA ASN A 65 8.93 -6.14 -2.85
C ASN A 65 8.43 -6.39 -4.27
N SER A 66 7.45 -5.64 -4.76
CA SER A 66 6.78 -5.85 -6.05
C SER A 66 7.55 -5.24 -7.23
N SER A 67 8.88 -5.22 -7.16
CA SER A 67 9.76 -4.92 -8.29
C SER A 67 10.16 -6.19 -9.03
N LEU A 68 10.39 -6.10 -10.35
CA LEU A 68 10.75 -7.27 -11.16
C LEU A 68 12.03 -7.95 -10.66
N SER A 69 13.04 -7.18 -10.22
CA SER A 69 14.28 -7.73 -9.68
C SER A 69 14.01 -8.52 -8.40
N LYS A 70 13.26 -7.93 -7.46
CA LYS A 70 12.99 -8.57 -6.18
C LYS A 70 12.11 -9.81 -6.32
N LEU A 71 11.08 -9.77 -7.17
CA LEU A 71 10.24 -10.92 -7.45
C LEU A 71 10.98 -12.04 -8.18
N ARG A 72 12.01 -11.74 -8.98
CA ARG A 72 12.89 -12.79 -9.57
C ARG A 72 13.66 -13.55 -8.50
N GLU A 73 14.24 -12.86 -7.52
CA GLU A 73 14.93 -13.49 -6.38
C GLU A 73 14.01 -14.43 -5.60
N LEU A 74 12.71 -14.09 -5.53
CA LEU A 74 11.69 -14.87 -4.81
C LEU A 74 11.02 -15.96 -5.66
N GLY A 75 11.39 -16.12 -6.94
CA GLY A 75 10.73 -17.06 -7.85
C GLY A 75 9.28 -16.68 -8.23
N LEU A 76 8.92 -15.41 -8.11
CA LEU A 76 7.56 -14.87 -8.29
C LEU A 76 7.47 -13.82 -9.41
N ALA A 77 8.44 -13.76 -10.32
CA ALA A 77 8.51 -12.74 -11.38
C ALA A 77 7.25 -12.71 -12.28
N ASN A 78 6.60 -13.85 -12.48
CA ASN A 78 5.35 -13.98 -13.24
C ASN A 78 4.13 -13.37 -12.52
N ARG A 79 4.25 -13.00 -11.24
CA ARG A 79 3.19 -12.38 -10.42
C ARG A 79 3.30 -10.85 -10.36
N LEU A 80 4.28 -10.24 -11.03
CA LEU A 80 4.57 -8.80 -10.95
C LEU A 80 3.33 -7.92 -11.19
N GLU A 81 2.65 -8.14 -12.31
CA GLU A 81 1.48 -7.33 -12.68
C GLU A 81 0.31 -7.57 -11.73
N GLU A 82 0.08 -8.82 -11.35
CA GLU A 82 -1.01 -9.21 -10.46
C GLU A 82 -0.87 -8.56 -9.07
N PHE A 83 0.33 -8.59 -8.48
CA PHE A 83 0.60 -7.98 -7.18
C PHE A 83 0.45 -6.46 -7.24
N ASN A 84 1.06 -5.80 -8.22
CA ASN A 84 0.98 -4.34 -8.35
C ASN A 84 -0.44 -3.85 -8.62
N GLN A 85 -1.18 -4.52 -9.53
CA GLN A 85 -2.56 -4.14 -9.80
C GLN A 85 -3.47 -4.33 -8.56
N ALA A 86 -3.30 -5.43 -7.83
CA ALA A 86 -4.05 -5.67 -6.60
C ALA A 86 -3.72 -4.63 -5.52
N ALA A 87 -2.45 -4.30 -5.33
CA ALA A 87 -2.01 -3.29 -4.37
C ALA A 87 -2.63 -1.92 -4.66
N VAL A 88 -2.60 -1.48 -5.93
CA VAL A 88 -3.21 -0.20 -6.35
C VAL A 88 -4.72 -0.21 -6.13
N ARG A 89 -5.42 -1.32 -6.42
CA ARG A 89 -6.86 -1.44 -6.14
C ARG A 89 -7.17 -1.28 -4.65
N ASN A 90 -6.41 -1.96 -3.79
CA ASN A 90 -6.61 -1.94 -2.34
C ASN A 90 -6.34 -0.54 -1.77
N ALA A 91 -5.24 0.12 -2.16
CA ALA A 91 -4.90 1.46 -1.69
C ALA A 91 -5.91 2.52 -2.15
N ARG A 92 -6.43 2.42 -3.39
CA ARG A 92 -7.48 3.34 -3.89
C ARG A 92 -8.81 3.20 -3.16
N ALA A 93 -9.10 2.04 -2.57
CA ALA A 93 -10.31 1.81 -1.80
C ALA A 93 -10.27 2.42 -0.38
N SER A 94 -9.12 2.96 0.05
CA SER A 94 -8.89 3.49 1.41
C SER A 94 -9.70 4.73 1.75
N GLY A 95 -10.02 5.56 0.76
CA GLY A 95 -10.57 6.90 0.96
C GLY A 95 -9.51 7.99 1.21
N ALA A 96 -8.21 7.65 1.17
CA ALA A 96 -7.14 8.63 1.20
C ALA A 96 -7.21 9.57 -0.01
N ARG A 97 -6.70 10.80 0.17
CA ARG A 97 -6.76 11.83 -0.87
C ARG A 97 -5.84 11.52 -2.05
N PHE A 98 -4.68 10.92 -1.76
CA PHE A 98 -3.70 10.51 -2.75
C PHE A 98 -3.19 9.10 -2.48
N VAL A 99 -2.71 8.44 -3.54
CA VAL A 99 -2.06 7.12 -3.46
C VAL A 99 -0.69 7.25 -4.08
N ALA A 100 0.34 6.84 -3.33
CA ALA A 100 1.71 6.72 -3.79
C ALA A 100 2.03 5.25 -4.08
N GLY A 101 2.88 4.97 -5.06
CA GLY A 101 3.22 3.61 -5.51
C GLY A 101 4.70 3.40 -5.73
#